data_AF-A0A5J5LBC7-F1
#
_entry.id   AF-A0A5J5LBC7-F1
#
_cell.length_a   1.000
_cell.length_b   1.000
_cell.length_c   1.000
_cell.angle_alpha   90.00
_cell.angle_beta   90.00
_cell.angle_gamma   90.00
#
_symmetry.space_group_name_H-M   'P 1'
#
loop_
_entity.id
_entity.type
_entity.pdbx_description
1 polymer ?
#
loop_
_entity_poly.entity_id
_entity_poly.type
_entity_poly.pdbx_seq_one_letter_code
_entity_poly.pdbx_strand_id
1 'polypeptide(L)'
;MMVSEWLYGAIALLVGLHVLTMLYAYRHRGDPAGTTGQADTEARRGSATDDSTESIDCPQCGARNQQDYQFCRQCVADLTSGSPQRQPTDRSQPY
;
A
#
# COMPACT_ATOMS: atom_id res chain seq x y z
N MET A 1 -29.48 -37.66 -0.45
CA MET A 1 -28.08 -37.83 -0.90
C MET A 1 -27.61 -36.68 -1.81
N MET A 2 -28.50 -35.94 -2.50
CA MET A 2 -28.11 -34.78 -3.33
C MET A 2 -27.55 -33.56 -2.56
N VAL A 3 -28.00 -33.33 -1.32
CA VAL A 3 -27.63 -32.11 -0.57
C VAL A 3 -26.15 -32.08 -0.17
N SER A 4 -25.57 -33.25 0.11
CA SER A 4 -24.15 -33.38 0.45
C SER A 4 -23.25 -33.13 -0.75
N GLU A 5 -23.64 -33.58 -1.95
CA GLU A 5 -22.86 -33.37 -3.17
C GLU A 5 -22.81 -31.87 -3.54
N TRP A 6 -23.94 -31.17 -3.41
CA TRP A 6 -24.02 -29.72 -3.57
C TRP A 6 -23.22 -28.97 -2.50
N LEU A 7 -23.25 -29.44 -1.25
CA LEU A 7 -22.48 -28.86 -0.16
C LEU A 7 -20.97 -28.99 -0.42
N TYR A 8 -20.49 -30.17 -0.82
CA TYR A 8 -19.07 -30.36 -1.15
C TYR A 8 -18.65 -29.55 -2.37
N GLY A 9 -19.51 -29.42 -3.38
CA GLY A 9 -19.27 -28.54 -4.53
C GLY A 9 -19.12 -27.07 -4.11
N ALA A 10 -20.01 -26.58 -3.25
CA ALA A 10 -19.93 -25.21 -2.72
C ALA A 10 -18.67 -24.99 -1.87
N ILE A 11 -18.33 -25.95 -1.00
CA ILE A 11 -17.10 -25.89 -0.18
C ILE A 11 -15.86 -25.89 -1.08
N ALA A 12 -15.78 -26.78 -2.08
CA ALA A 12 -14.65 -26.86 -3.00
C ALA A 12 -14.48 -25.54 -3.79
N LEU A 13 -15.57 -24.91 -4.21
CA LEU A 13 -15.54 -23.62 -4.90
C LEU A 13 -15.03 -22.51 -3.97
N LEU A 14 -15.52 -22.43 -2.73
CA LEU A 14 -15.08 -21.44 -1.76
C LEU A 14 -13.60 -21.60 -1.40
N VAL A 15 -13.14 -22.84 -1.19
CA VAL A 15 -11.73 -23.15 -0.93
C VAL A 15 -10.88 -22.80 -2.15
N GLY A 16 -11.33 -23.15 -3.36
CA GLY A 16 -10.63 -22.80 -4.60
C GLY A 16 -10.51 -21.30 -4.80
N LEU A 17 -11.59 -20.54 -4.57
CA LEU A 17 -11.59 -19.08 -4.61
C LEU A 17 -10.60 -18.49 -3.60
N HIS A 18 -10.58 -19.01 -2.36
CA HIS A 18 -9.68 -18.55 -1.32
C HIS A 18 -8.20 -18.83 -1.65
N VAL A 19 -7.89 -20.01 -2.19
CA VAL A 19 -6.54 -20.34 -2.65
C VAL A 19 -6.14 -19.45 -3.83
N LEU A 20 -7.06 -19.19 -4.77
CA LEU A 20 -6.82 -18.30 -5.91
C LEU A 20 -6.55 -16.87 -5.45
N THR A 21 -7.32 -16.33 -4.50
CA THR A 21 -7.07 -14.98 -3.96
C THR A 21 -5.76 -14.90 -3.17
N MET A 22 -5.43 -15.93 -2.40
CA MET A 22 -4.14 -16.05 -1.72
C MET A 22 -2.97 -16.11 -2.71
N LEU A 23 -3.09 -16.90 -3.79
CA LEU A 23 -2.09 -16.96 -4.85
C LEU A 23 -1.98 -15.65 -5.62
N TYR A 24 -3.11 -14.99 -5.89
CA TYR A 24 -3.13 -13.68 -6.52
C TYR A 24 -2.41 -12.65 -5.64
N ALA A 25 -2.74 -12.61 -4.35
CA ALA A 25 -2.06 -11.76 -3.39
C ALA A 25 -0.58 -12.12 -3.24
N TYR A 26 -0.21 -13.40 -3.26
CA TYR A 26 1.20 -13.83 -3.20
C TYR A 26 1.99 -13.43 -4.45
N ARG A 27 1.40 -13.57 -5.64
CA ARG A 27 2.05 -13.15 -6.89
C ARG A 27 2.16 -11.63 -6.97
N HIS A 28 1.11 -10.92 -6.60
CA HIS A 28 1.09 -9.45 -6.58
C HIS A 28 1.99 -8.89 -5.47
N ARG A 29 2.12 -9.59 -4.35
CA ARG A 29 3.05 -9.24 -3.26
C ARG A 29 4.45 -9.81 -3.51
N GLY A 30 4.65 -10.57 -4.59
CA GLY A 30 5.90 -11.13 -5.06
C GLY A 30 6.78 -10.16 -5.83
N ASP A 31 6.34 -8.90 -5.99
CA ASP A 31 7.14 -7.79 -6.52
C ASP A 31 7.90 -6.96 -5.46
N PRO A 32 8.63 -7.53 -4.48
CA PRO A 32 9.76 -6.85 -3.86
C PRO A 32 11.05 -7.51 -4.34
N ALA A 33 11.67 -6.84 -5.32
CA ALA A 33 13.07 -6.99 -5.74
C ALA A 33 13.47 -8.26 -6.54
N GLY A 34 13.40 -8.15 -7.88
CA GLY A 34 14.59 -8.27 -8.71
C GLY A 34 14.82 -9.56 -9.53
N THR A 35 14.90 -9.35 -10.84
CA THR A 35 15.79 -10.02 -11.80
C THR A 35 15.35 -11.35 -12.45
N THR A 36 14.76 -11.24 -13.64
CA THR A 36 15.16 -11.85 -14.94
C THR A 36 13.93 -12.23 -15.75
N GLY A 37 13.70 -11.49 -16.84
CA GLY A 37 12.57 -11.71 -17.75
C GLY A 37 12.41 -10.54 -18.71
N GLN A 38 13.47 -10.26 -19.46
CA GLN A 38 13.49 -9.27 -20.52
C GLN A 38 12.72 -9.82 -21.74
N ALA A 39 11.49 -9.34 -21.94
CA ALA A 39 10.67 -9.40 -23.16
C ALA A 39 9.33 -8.74 -22.77
N ASP A 40 8.82 -7.65 -23.32
CA ASP A 40 9.04 -7.01 -24.60
C ASP A 40 8.73 -5.50 -24.51
N THR A 41 9.34 -4.78 -25.43
CA THR A 41 9.44 -3.33 -25.51
C THR A 41 8.16 -2.67 -26.02
N GLU A 42 6.95 -2.89 -25.47
CA GLU A 42 5.76 -2.29 -26.11
C GLU A 42 4.55 -2.02 -25.19
N ALA A 43 4.72 -1.21 -24.15
CA ALA A 43 3.59 -0.57 -23.46
C ALA A 43 3.97 0.80 -22.87
N ARG A 44 4.64 1.62 -23.68
CA ARG A 44 4.98 3.02 -23.38
C ARG A 44 3.75 3.94 -23.50
N ARG A 45 2.72 3.76 -22.67
CA ARG A 45 1.69 4.79 -22.36
C ARG A 45 0.80 4.39 -21.19
N GLY A 46 1.35 4.42 -19.98
CA GLY A 46 0.58 4.19 -18.76
C GLY A 46 1.44 4.21 -17.50
N SER A 47 2.45 5.07 -17.47
CA SER A 47 3.35 5.26 -16.33
C SER A 47 3.27 6.73 -15.91
N ALA A 48 2.17 7.10 -15.26
CA ALA A 48 1.97 8.41 -14.65
C ALA A 48 0.91 8.33 -13.54
N THR A 49 1.22 7.52 -12.54
CA THR A 49 0.83 7.67 -11.14
C THR A 49 1.90 6.83 -10.45
N ASP A 50 3.12 7.32 -10.23
CA ASP A 50 3.41 8.38 -9.24
C ASP A 50 2.38 8.45 -8.11
N ASP A 51 1.95 7.28 -7.62
CA ASP A 51 1.69 7.08 -6.21
C ASP A 51 3.06 6.86 -5.56
N SER A 52 3.88 7.90 -5.58
CA SER A 52 4.93 8.04 -4.58
C SER A 52 4.18 8.27 -3.28
N THR A 53 3.84 7.17 -2.60
CA THR A 53 3.40 7.20 -1.22
C THR A 53 4.51 7.87 -0.44
N GLU A 54 4.43 9.19 -0.27
CA GLU A 54 5.50 9.98 0.31
C GLU A 54 5.73 9.46 1.73
N SER A 55 6.94 9.00 2.00
CA SER A 55 7.29 8.35 3.27
C SER A 55 8.21 9.24 4.09
N ILE A 56 7.95 9.36 5.39
CA ILE A 56 8.74 10.12 6.35
C ILE A 56 9.41 9.20 7.36
N ASP A 57 10.69 9.41 7.63
CA ASP A 57 11.42 8.68 8.67
C ASP A 57 11.26 9.39 10.02
N CYS A 58 10.98 8.61 11.07
CA CYS A 58 10.77 9.17 12.41
C CYS A 58 12.09 9.68 13.01
N PRO A 59 12.17 10.94 13.46
CA PRO A 59 13.40 11.49 14.05
C PRO A 59 13.73 10.91 15.43
N GLN A 60 12.81 10.19 16.06
CA GLN A 60 13.01 9.61 17.40
C GLN A 60 13.50 8.16 17.36
N CYS A 61 13.05 7.36 16.40
CA CYS A 61 13.39 5.92 16.33
C CYS A 61 13.86 5.44 14.96
N GLY A 62 13.86 6.30 13.93
CA GLY A 62 14.27 5.95 12.57
C GLY A 62 13.28 5.06 11.80
N ALA A 63 12.11 4.77 12.35
CA ALA A 63 11.11 3.97 11.64
C ALA A 63 10.51 4.76 10.46
N ARG A 64 10.34 4.08 9.32
CA ARG A 64 9.66 4.63 8.13
C ARG A 64 8.14 4.61 8.31
N ASN A 65 7.53 5.77 8.14
CA ASN A 65 6.08 6.03 8.20
C ASN A 65 5.60 6.64 6.88
N GLN A 66 4.30 6.60 6.64
CA GLN A 66 3.71 7.36 5.54
C GLN A 66 3.54 8.84 5.97
N GLN A 67 3.60 9.78 5.03
CA GLN A 67 3.54 11.21 5.31
C GLN A 67 2.16 11.67 5.83
N ASP A 68 1.11 10.86 5.65
CA ASP A 68 -0.24 11.09 6.21
C ASP A 68 -0.35 10.74 7.71
N TYR A 69 0.67 10.11 8.30
CA TYR A 69 0.65 9.70 9.70
C TYR A 69 0.99 10.88 10.62
N GLN A 70 0.11 11.15 11.59
CA GLN A 70 0.36 12.14 12.65
C GLN A 70 1.35 11.62 13.70
N PHE A 71 1.39 10.30 13.92
CA PHE A 71 2.21 9.65 14.93
C PHE A 71 3.02 8.49 14.34
N CYS A 72 4.22 8.27 14.89
CA CYS A 72 5.07 7.15 14.53
C CYS A 72 4.41 5.82 14.93
N ARG A 73 4.29 4.90 13.97
CA ARG A 73 3.75 3.55 14.18
C ARG A 73 4.58 2.66 15.13
N GLN A 74 5.80 3.07 15.48
CA GLN A 74 6.72 2.29 16.31
C GLN A 74 6.90 2.88 17.71
N CYS A 75 7.15 4.19 17.82
CA CYS A 75 7.42 4.86 19.10
C CYS A 75 6.37 5.90 19.51
N VAL A 76 5.33 6.11 18.70
CA VAL A 76 4.23 7.07 18.95
C VAL A 76 4.69 8.54 19.02
N ALA A 77 5.92 8.86 18.59
CA ALA A 77 6.38 10.23 18.47
C ALA A 77 5.58 11.00 17.40
N ASP A 78 5.34 12.29 17.63
CA ASP A 78 4.67 13.19 16.67
C ASP A 78 5.51 13.35 15.39
N LEU A 79 4.87 13.21 14.24
CA LEU A 79 5.49 13.36 12.91
C LEU A 79 5.04 14.62 12.17
N THR A 80 4.04 15.34 12.71
CA THR A 80 3.39 16.50 12.11
C THR A 80 4.35 17.67 11.93
N SER A 81 5.39 17.75 12.78
CA SER A 81 6.47 18.75 12.67
C SER A 81 7.32 18.62 11.40
N GLY A 82 7.22 17.51 10.66
CA GLY A 82 7.95 17.28 9.40
C GLY A 82 7.09 17.42 8.14
N SER A 83 5.77 17.59 8.28
CA SER A 83 4.92 17.92 7.14
C SER A 83 5.13 19.39 6.77
N PRO A 84 5.27 19.76 5.48
CA PRO A 84 5.16 21.16 5.10
C PRO A 84 3.74 21.58 5.47
N GLN A 85 3.59 22.22 6.63
CA GLN A 85 2.40 22.99 6.94
C GLN A 85 2.18 23.85 5.69
N ARG A 86 1.08 23.64 4.96
CA ARG A 86 0.44 24.74 4.25
C ARG A 86 0.15 25.74 5.33
N GLN A 87 1.11 26.62 5.55
CA GLN A 87 0.98 27.79 6.37
C GLN A 87 -0.28 28.45 5.84
N PRO A 88 -1.39 28.49 6.60
CA PRO A 88 -2.41 29.47 6.30
C PRO A 88 -1.63 30.76 6.43
N THR A 89 -1.33 31.38 5.29
CA THR A 89 -0.77 32.73 5.26
C THR A 89 -1.71 33.55 6.11
N ASP A 90 -1.30 33.79 7.35
CA ASP A 90 -1.69 34.92 8.15
C ASP A 90 -1.29 36.14 7.33
N ARG A 91 -2.20 36.51 6.42
CA ARG A 91 -2.12 37.71 5.60
C ARG A 91 -3.31 38.58 5.99
N SER A 92 -3.24 39.13 7.20
CA SER A 92 -3.69 40.50 7.46
C SER A 92 -3.17 41.00 8.80
N GLN A 93 -1.93 41.46 8.71
CA GLN A 93 -1.16 42.41 9.52
C GLN A 93 -1.95 43.63 10.07
N PRO A 94 -1.33 44.42 10.99
CA PRO A 94 -1.97 45.32 11.96
C PRO A 94 -2.39 46.69 11.39
N TYR A 95 -3.30 47.35 12.12
CA TYR A 95 -3.25 48.77 12.49
C TYR A 95 -3.94 48.97 13.83
#